data_AF-A0A3S3ZHG0-F1
#
_entry.id   AF-A0A3S3ZHG0-F1
#
_cell.length_a   1.000
_cell.length_b   1.000
_cell.length_c   1.000
_cell.angle_alpha   90.00
_cell.angle_beta   90.00
_cell.angle_gamma   90.00
#
_symmetry.space_group_name_H-M   'P 1'
#
loop_
_entity.id
_entity.type
_entity.pdbx_description
1 polymer ?
#
loop_
_entity_poly.entity_id
_entity_poly.type
_entity_poly.pdbx_seq_one_letter_code
_entity_poly.pdbx_strand_id
1 'polypeptide(L)'
;MLTAAHAGPADHADTVIDTIRVGDRPHHLAFTPDGTCAYVSHGAGNGQVSVIDTTTNTVTDTIDLGPSPYDLAISPNGTHAYVTLGRGTVSVVDTTTNTVVETVTVSKRWLWPGQGWPLNLAISPDGTLVYVTQFDGDWCL
;
A
#
# COMPACT_ATOMS: atom_id res chain seq x y z
N MET A 1 7.88 11.29 -3.56
CA MET A 1 9.24 11.23 -2.99
C MET A 1 9.21 10.36 -1.75
N LEU A 2 10.07 9.34 -1.68
CA LEU A 2 10.29 8.54 -0.47
C LEU A 2 11.66 8.92 0.12
N THR A 3 11.72 9.08 1.44
CA THR A 3 12.93 9.40 2.19
C THR A 3 13.35 8.18 3.01
N ALA A 4 14.56 7.67 2.80
CA ALA A 4 15.14 6.63 3.63
C ALA A 4 15.97 7.26 4.76
N ALA A 5 15.76 6.81 5.99
CA ALA A 5 16.53 7.23 7.17
C ALA A 5 17.17 6.01 7.84
N HIS A 6 18.38 6.17 8.35
CA HIS A 6 19.05 5.18 9.18
C HIS A 6 18.79 5.52 10.65
N ALA A 7 18.15 4.63 11.40
CA ALA A 7 18.10 4.74 12.86
C ALA A 7 19.44 4.25 13.42
N GLY A 8 20.28 5.19 13.88
CA GLY A 8 21.47 4.84 14.66
C GLY A 8 21.10 4.38 16.08
N PRO A 9 22.04 3.84 16.87
CA PRO A 9 21.84 3.72 18.31
C PRO A 9 21.51 5.11 18.91
N ALA A 10 20.92 5.11 20.12
CA ALA A 10 20.13 6.19 20.73
C ALA A 10 20.79 7.59 20.91
N ASP A 11 21.93 7.84 20.28
CA ASP A 11 22.77 9.02 20.30
C ASP A 11 23.12 9.61 18.91
N HIS A 12 22.54 9.09 17.82
CA HIS A 12 22.73 9.65 16.47
C HIS A 12 21.52 10.46 16.00
N ALA A 13 21.76 11.68 15.51
CA ALA A 13 20.74 12.48 14.85
C ALA A 13 20.24 11.76 13.58
N ASP A 14 18.92 11.63 13.44
CA ASP A 14 18.29 11.05 12.25
C ASP A 14 18.62 11.91 11.02
N THR A 15 19.50 11.40 10.14
CA THR A 15 19.85 12.05 8.88
C THR A 15 19.29 11.30 7.69
N VAL A 16 18.68 12.04 6.77
CA VAL A 16 18.32 11.54 5.45
C VAL A 16 19.59 11.19 4.69
N ILE A 17 19.71 9.94 4.26
CA ILE A 17 20.87 9.45 3.52
C ILE A 17 20.60 9.32 2.02
N ASP A 18 19.32 9.18 1.64
CA ASP A 18 18.93 8.99 0.25
C ASP A 18 17.48 9.43 0.00
N THR A 19 17.19 9.71 -1.26
CA THR A 19 15.87 10.08 -1.77
C THR A 19 15.55 9.25 -3.01
N ILE A 20 14.52 8.41 -2.88
CA ILE A 20 14.06 7.54 -3.96
C ILE A 20 12.89 8.21 -4.67
N ARG A 21 13.02 8.38 -5.99
CA ARG A 21 11.95 8.90 -6.84
C ARG A 21 10.99 7.77 -7.20
N VAL A 22 9.84 7.77 -6.54
CA VAL A 22 8.63 7.05 -6.95
C VAL A 22 7.72 7.96 -7.78
N GLY A 23 6.53 7.49 -8.17
CA GLY A 23 5.55 8.32 -8.86
C GLY A 23 4.94 9.46 -8.03
N ASP A 24 3.92 10.09 -8.59
CA ASP A 24 3.30 11.29 -8.03
C ASP A 24 2.47 10.99 -6.78
N ARG A 25 2.49 11.91 -5.81
CA ARG A 25 1.65 11.83 -4.61
C ARG A 25 1.73 10.46 -3.90
N PRO A 26 2.92 10.04 -3.41
CA PRO A 26 3.00 8.83 -2.59
C PRO A 26 2.15 8.98 -1.33
N HIS A 27 1.48 7.90 -0.93
CA HIS A 27 0.58 7.89 0.22
C HIS A 27 1.13 7.03 1.35
N HIS A 28 1.40 5.75 1.09
CA HIS A 28 1.86 4.78 2.09
C HIS A 28 2.99 3.91 1.56
N LEU A 29 3.75 3.27 2.45
CA LEU A 29 4.72 2.23 2.11
C LEU A 29 4.71 1.05 3.09
N ALA A 30 5.05 -0.13 2.61
CA ALA A 30 5.37 -1.26 3.49
C ALA A 30 6.55 -2.07 2.95
N PHE A 31 7.28 -2.69 3.86
CA PHE A 31 8.38 -3.58 3.53
C PHE A 31 7.91 -5.03 3.43
N THR A 32 8.59 -5.82 2.60
CA THR A 32 8.51 -7.27 2.69
C THR A 32 9.11 -7.75 4.02
N PRO A 33 8.67 -8.89 4.58
CA PRO A 33 9.16 -9.38 5.89
C PRO A 33 10.67 -9.64 5.95
N ASP A 34 11.28 -9.98 4.81
CA ASP A 34 12.74 -10.15 4.66
C ASP A 34 13.48 -8.81 4.51
N GLY A 35 12.74 -7.70 4.37
CA GLY A 35 13.27 -6.34 4.23
C GLY A 35 13.90 -6.03 2.89
N THR A 36 13.85 -6.93 1.90
CA THR A 36 14.55 -6.77 0.60
C THR A 36 13.82 -5.84 -0.36
N CYS A 37 12.50 -5.71 -0.21
CA CYS A 37 11.67 -4.86 -1.03
C CYS A 37 10.82 -3.90 -0.18
N ALA A 38 10.58 -2.71 -0.70
CA ALA A 38 9.55 -1.79 -0.21
C ALA A 38 8.55 -1.49 -1.33
N TYR A 39 7.27 -1.49 -0.99
CA TYR A 39 6.18 -1.17 -1.90
C TYR A 39 5.62 0.19 -1.50
N VAL A 40 5.45 1.09 -2.46
CA VAL A 40 4.96 2.46 -2.22
C VAL A 40 3.72 2.72 -3.06
N SER A 41 2.58 2.96 -2.41
CA SER A 41 1.35 3.38 -3.08
C SER A 41 1.44 4.83 -3.51
N HIS A 42 1.02 5.14 -4.74
CA HIS A 42 1.05 6.50 -5.26
C HIS A 42 0.01 6.75 -6.36
N GLY A 43 -0.27 8.03 -6.64
CA GLY A 43 -1.18 8.48 -7.69
C GLY A 43 -2.54 8.95 -7.17
N ALA A 44 -3.21 9.78 -7.99
CA ALA A 44 -4.57 10.25 -7.72
C ALA A 44 -5.62 9.75 -8.73
N GLY A 45 -5.20 9.54 -9.99
CA GLY A 45 -6.06 9.12 -11.11
C GLY A 45 -5.95 7.62 -11.38
N ASN A 46 -4.90 7.21 -12.11
CA ASN A 46 -4.51 5.81 -12.21
C ASN A 46 -3.51 5.52 -11.09
N GLY A 47 -3.98 4.85 -10.05
CA GLY A 47 -3.16 4.45 -8.92
C GLY A 47 -2.17 3.37 -9.29
N GLN A 48 -0.97 3.49 -8.74
CA GLN A 48 0.11 2.56 -8.96
C GLN A 48 0.80 2.23 -7.64
N VAL A 49 1.59 1.15 -7.66
CA VAL A 49 2.55 0.84 -6.61
C VAL A 49 3.93 0.74 -7.22
N SER A 50 4.88 1.53 -6.71
CA SER A 50 6.30 1.37 -7.03
C SER A 50 6.89 0.27 -6.15
N VAL A 51 7.66 -0.66 -6.74
CA VAL A 51 8.46 -1.66 -6.02
C VAL A 51 9.90 -1.17 -5.96
N ILE A 52 10.47 -1.14 -4.77
CA ILE A 52 11.81 -0.63 -4.49
C ILE A 52 12.66 -1.77 -3.95
N ASP A 53 13.82 -2.00 -4.55
CA ASP A 53 14.88 -2.81 -3.95
C ASP A 53 15.60 -1.97 -2.88
N THR A 54 15.55 -2.44 -1.63
CA THR A 54 16.08 -1.70 -0.47
C THR A 54 17.59 -1.83 -0.31
N THR A 55 18.20 -2.79 -1.00
CA THR A 55 19.65 -2.99 -0.99
C THR A 55 20.35 -1.98 -1.90
N THR A 56 19.68 -1.60 -2.99
CA THR A 56 20.18 -0.66 -3.99
C THR A 56 19.49 0.70 -3.96
N ASN A 57 18.40 0.84 -3.19
CA ASN A 57 17.53 2.02 -3.18
C ASN A 57 17.01 2.42 -4.57
N THR A 58 16.69 1.42 -5.41
CA THR A 58 16.19 1.65 -6.76
C THR A 58 14.77 1.14 -6.95
N VAL A 59 13.97 1.86 -7.74
CA VAL A 59 12.66 1.36 -8.19
C VAL A 59 12.91 0.27 -9.24
N THR A 60 12.45 -0.94 -8.97
CA THR A 60 12.61 -2.11 -9.84
C THR A 60 11.37 -2.40 -10.66
N ASP A 61 10.19 -1.96 -10.20
CA ASP A 61 8.93 -2.20 -10.90
C ASP A 61 7.87 -1.13 -10.58
N THR A 62 6.83 -1.05 -11.41
CA THR A 62 5.65 -0.22 -11.18
C THR A 62 4.41 -0.96 -11.60
N ILE A 63 3.53 -1.21 -10.63
CA ILE A 63 2.34 -2.05 -10.78
C ILE A 63 1.12 -1.16 -10.95
N ASP A 64 0.43 -1.30 -12.07
CA ASP A 64 -0.87 -0.66 -12.30
C ASP A 64 -1.94 -1.32 -11.44
N LEU A 65 -2.69 -0.52 -10.69
CA LEU A 65 -3.81 -0.99 -9.88
C LEU A 65 -5.14 -0.48 -10.47
N GLY A 66 -5.54 0.69 -10.01
CA GLY A 66 -6.86 1.27 -10.17
C GLY A 66 -6.90 2.61 -9.41
N PRO A 67 -8.04 3.32 -9.41
CA PRO A 67 -8.04 4.70 -8.98
C PRO A 67 -7.80 4.87 -7.48
N SER A 68 -6.99 5.88 -7.16
CA SER A 68 -6.77 6.42 -5.80
C SER A 68 -6.36 5.35 -4.77
N PRO A 69 -5.11 4.85 -4.82
CA PRO A 69 -4.60 3.95 -3.82
C PRO A 69 -4.27 4.74 -2.55
N TYR A 70 -4.59 4.18 -1.38
CA TYR A 70 -4.33 4.82 -0.10
C TYR A 70 -3.31 4.01 0.69
N ASP A 71 -3.79 3.12 1.55
CA ASP A 71 -2.96 2.28 2.42
C ASP A 71 -2.58 0.96 1.74
N LEU A 72 -1.43 0.42 2.16
CA LEU A 72 -0.82 -0.80 1.65
C LEU A 72 -0.18 -1.59 2.80
N ALA A 73 -0.40 -2.90 2.84
CA ALA A 73 0.34 -3.80 3.72
C ALA A 73 0.76 -5.10 3.03
N ILE A 74 1.89 -5.65 3.48
CA ILE A 74 2.43 -6.93 3.01
C ILE A 74 2.07 -8.04 4.00
N SER A 75 1.64 -9.19 3.49
CA SER A 75 1.34 -10.36 4.30
C SER A 75 2.58 -10.84 5.09
N PRO A 76 2.41 -11.45 6.28
CA PRO A 76 3.53 -11.94 7.08
C PRO A 76 4.43 -12.96 6.37
N ASN A 77 3.87 -13.73 5.42
CA ASN A 77 4.62 -14.65 4.58
C ASN A 77 5.29 -13.98 3.36
N GLY A 78 5.05 -12.69 3.17
CA GLY A 78 5.64 -11.88 2.11
C GLY A 78 5.06 -12.07 0.72
N THR A 79 4.08 -12.96 0.52
CA THR A 79 3.63 -13.35 -0.84
C THR A 79 2.58 -12.42 -1.45
N HIS A 80 1.89 -11.62 -0.63
CA HIS A 80 0.84 -10.73 -1.09
C HIS A 80 0.98 -9.32 -0.52
N ALA A 81 0.74 -8.32 -1.36
CA ALA A 81 0.44 -6.95 -0.95
C ALA A 81 -1.06 -6.70 -1.08
N TYR A 82 -1.65 -6.11 -0.06
CA TYR A 82 -3.04 -5.66 -0.07
C TYR A 82 -3.05 -4.15 -0.14
N VAL A 83 -3.82 -3.59 -1.06
CA VAL A 83 -3.84 -2.14 -1.31
C VAL A 83 -5.28 -1.66 -1.32
N THR A 84 -5.60 -0.74 -0.42
CA THR A 84 -6.91 -0.07 -0.43
C THR A 84 -7.00 0.89 -1.61
N LEU A 85 -8.10 0.81 -2.36
CA LEU A 85 -8.36 1.67 -3.51
C LEU A 85 -9.64 2.48 -3.31
N GLY A 86 -9.68 3.64 -3.95
CA GLY A 86 -10.90 4.42 -4.10
C GLY A 86 -12.01 3.57 -4.75
N ARG A 87 -13.26 3.86 -4.39
CA ARG A 87 -14.49 3.15 -4.83
C ARG A 87 -14.80 1.85 -4.07
N GLY A 88 -14.21 1.64 -2.90
CA GLY A 88 -14.63 0.56 -2.01
C GLY A 88 -14.02 -0.79 -2.34
N THR A 89 -12.81 -0.80 -2.91
CA THR A 89 -12.11 -2.05 -3.29
C THR A 89 -10.75 -2.18 -2.61
N VAL A 90 -10.26 -3.40 -2.55
CA VAL A 90 -8.89 -3.76 -2.15
C VAL A 90 -8.29 -4.61 -3.26
N SER A 91 -7.15 -4.19 -3.80
CA SER A 91 -6.40 -5.02 -4.75
C SER A 91 -5.40 -5.90 -4.00
N VAL A 92 -5.28 -7.15 -4.47
CA VAL A 92 -4.29 -8.12 -4.00
C VAL A 92 -3.24 -8.26 -5.09
N VAL A 93 -2.00 -8.00 -4.74
CA VAL A 93 -0.83 -8.09 -5.62
C VAL A 93 0.00 -9.28 -5.17
N ASP A 94 0.36 -10.16 -6.10
CA ASP A 94 1.40 -11.16 -5.86
C ASP A 94 2.77 -10.48 -5.91
N THR A 95 3.55 -10.59 -4.83
CA THR A 95 4.84 -9.92 -4.68
C THR A 95 6.01 -10.65 -5.35
N THR A 96 5.79 -11.88 -5.79
CA THR A 96 6.77 -12.67 -6.54
C THR A 96 6.74 -12.29 -8.01
N THR A 97 5.54 -12.05 -8.54
CA THR A 97 5.34 -11.68 -9.95
C THR A 97 5.06 -10.21 -10.16
N ASN A 98 4.82 -9.43 -9.09
CA ASN A 98 4.42 -8.03 -9.14
C ASN A 98 3.16 -7.79 -9.97
N THR A 99 2.18 -8.68 -9.85
CA THR A 99 0.93 -8.58 -10.62
C THR A 99 -0.29 -8.56 -9.71
N VAL A 100 -1.30 -7.77 -10.07
CA VAL A 100 -2.62 -7.85 -9.44
C VAL A 100 -3.24 -9.21 -9.74
N VAL A 101 -3.51 -9.99 -8.70
CA VAL A 101 -4.13 -11.32 -8.80
C VAL A 101 -5.61 -11.31 -8.43
N GLU A 102 -6.04 -10.33 -7.63
CA GLU A 102 -7.44 -10.20 -7.22
C GLU A 102 -7.81 -8.74 -6.94
N THR A 103 -9.10 -8.42 -7.08
CA THR A 103 -9.67 -7.16 -6.60
C THR A 103 -10.98 -7.44 -5.87
N VAL A 104 -10.99 -7.18 -4.57
CA VAL A 104 -12.09 -7.49 -3.65
C VAL A 104 -12.90 -6.23 -3.39
N THR A 105 -14.22 -6.30 -3.57
CA THR A 105 -15.12 -5.20 -3.17
C THR A 105 -15.45 -5.33 -1.67
N VAL A 106 -15.11 -4.31 -0.89
CA VAL A 106 -15.33 -4.25 0.56
C VAL A 106 -16.50 -3.36 0.96
N SER A 107 -16.90 -2.42 0.09
CA SER A 107 -18.07 -1.57 0.35
C SER A 107 -19.37 -2.36 0.22
N LYS A 108 -20.07 -2.57 1.36
CA LYS A 108 -21.35 -3.31 1.43
C LYS A 108 -22.58 -2.42 1.43
N ARG A 109 -22.46 -1.14 1.08
CA ARG A 109 -23.64 -0.26 1.05
C ARG A 109 -24.52 -0.61 -0.14
N TRP A 110 -25.52 -1.45 0.11
CA TRP A 110 -26.64 -1.81 -0.77
C TRP A 110 -27.39 -0.59 -1.37
N LEU A 111 -27.03 0.63 -0.96
CA LEU A 111 -27.67 1.87 -1.36
C LEU A 111 -26.87 2.69 -2.39
N TRP A 112 -25.57 2.45 -2.61
CA TRP A 112 -24.82 3.09 -3.71
C TRP A 112 -23.58 2.29 -4.17
N PRO A 113 -23.59 1.69 -5.38
CA PRO A 113 -22.40 1.03 -5.93
C PRO A 113 -21.27 2.06 -6.17
N GLY A 114 -20.05 1.72 -5.74
CA GLY A 114 -18.88 2.57 -5.90
C GLY A 114 -18.77 3.72 -4.90
N GLN A 115 -19.60 3.76 -3.85
CA GLN A 115 -19.38 4.61 -2.69
C GLN A 115 -18.79 3.80 -1.55
N GLY A 116 -17.49 3.96 -1.34
CA GLY A 116 -16.75 3.43 -0.22
C GLY A 116 -15.35 4.00 -0.25
N TRP A 117 -14.89 4.46 0.91
CA TRP A 117 -13.55 5.00 1.07
C TRP A 117 -12.84 4.13 2.09
N PRO A 118 -12.30 2.97 1.67
CA PRO A 118 -11.40 2.21 2.51
C PRO A 118 -10.16 3.07 2.70
N LEU A 119 -9.78 3.29 3.95
CA LEU A 119 -8.66 4.17 4.27
C LEU A 119 -7.44 3.36 4.63
N ASN A 120 -7.51 2.65 5.76
CA ASN A 120 -6.40 1.84 6.27
C ASN A 120 -6.78 0.37 6.28
N LEU A 121 -5.78 -0.49 6.20
CA LEU A 121 -5.90 -1.92 6.42
C LEU A 121 -4.82 -2.45 7.37
N ALA A 122 -5.09 -3.60 7.99
CA ALA A 122 -4.12 -4.32 8.80
C ALA A 122 -4.31 -5.83 8.61
N ILE A 123 -3.21 -6.56 8.58
CA ILE A 123 -3.21 -8.02 8.42
C ILE A 123 -2.97 -8.63 9.79
N SER A 124 -3.73 -9.67 10.14
CA SER A 124 -3.50 -10.42 11.36
C SER A 124 -2.10 -11.06 11.36
N PRO A 125 -1.44 -11.22 12.51
CA PRO A 125 -0.08 -11.79 12.56
C PRO A 125 0.06 -13.19 11.96
N ASP A 126 -1.02 -13.98 11.97
CA ASP A 126 -1.09 -15.29 11.33
C ASP A 126 -1.34 -15.23 9.81
N GLY A 127 -1.55 -14.05 9.25
CA GLY A 127 -1.81 -13.80 7.83
C GLY A 127 -3.19 -14.24 7.34
N THR A 128 -4.10 -14.66 8.22
CA THR A 128 -5.38 -15.25 7.81
C THR A 128 -6.49 -14.23 7.59
N LEU A 129 -6.38 -13.03 8.16
CA LEU A 129 -7.40 -11.99 8.10
C LEU A 129 -6.79 -10.65 7.67
N VAL A 130 -7.53 -9.93 6.83
CA VAL A 130 -7.27 -8.53 6.50
C VAL A 130 -8.42 -7.69 7.04
N TYR A 131 -8.13 -6.79 7.97
CA TYR A 131 -9.07 -5.84 8.53
C TYR A 131 -8.97 -4.54 7.75
N VAL A 132 -10.09 -4.04 7.24
CA VAL A 132 -10.15 -2.79 6.45
C VAL A 132 -11.03 -1.80 7.18
N THR A 133 -10.51 -0.60 7.40
CA THR A 133 -11.28 0.53 7.91
C THR A 133 -11.96 1.24 6.74
N GLN A 134 -13.26 1.48 6.87
CA GLN A 134 -14.06 2.10 5.84
C GLN A 134 -14.77 3.34 6.39
N PHE A 135 -14.72 4.43 5.63
CA PHE A 135 -15.61 5.56 5.85
C PHE A 135 -16.89 5.36 5.02
N ASP A 136 -17.97 5.03 5.71
CA ASP A 136 -19.32 5.10 5.18
C ASP A 136 -19.91 6.44 5.63
N GLY A 137 -19.95 7.41 4.72
CA GLY A 137 -20.59 8.70 4.98
C GLY A 137 -22.09 8.51 5.16
N ASP A 138 -22.54 8.05 6.32
CA ASP A 138 -23.93 8.19 6.76
C ASP A 138 -24.21 9.67 6.99
N TRP A 139 -24.48 10.39 5.90
CA TRP A 139 -25.20 11.65 5.98
C TRP A 139 -26.62 11.30 6.42
N CYS A 140 -26.86 11.28 7.73
CA CYS A 140 -28.22 11.22 8.26
C CYS A 140 -29.02 12.39 7.66
N LEU A 141 -30.07 12.06 6.91
CA LEU A 141 -31.15 12.99 6.51
C LEU A 141 -32.15 13.14 7.66
#